data_AF-A0A4R0J0X2-F1
#
_entry.id   AF-A0A4R0J0X2-F1
#
_cell.length_a   1.000
_cell.length_b   1.000
_cell.length_c   1.000
_cell.angle_alpha   90.00
_cell.angle_beta   90.00
_cell.angle_gamma   90.00
#
_symmetry.space_group_name_H-M   'P 1'
#
loop_
_entity.id
_entity.type
_entity.pdbx_description
1 polymer ?
#
loop_
_entity_poly.entity_id
_entity_poly.type
_entity_poly.pdbx_seq_one_letter_code
_entity_poly.pdbx_strand_id
1 'polypeptide(L)'
;MSTALDNRSTTTAPATAVLPRGVTSLHRLRQVLLSMVIGMRQMLVGYWIVMVVAFLAVSLIIQLATGTVDHSVWDYGTQSPKYFSMALGITLTPAYFPLLVAQGVTRRMFSVAAGIYLTLAAVATAVLWVAAYQIEHLLYSWQDWPETFTNPHLFTTTSQVGLVFAEFFLLILSHEVAGWLLGITFVRFGFWRGVLLLPLAVIPAAAAEFFLIAQWLADPLSSIGYQRPPLAVAVPSILAVAALGLYAGYLVVRPLALKPAKG
;
A
#
# COMPACT_ATOMS: atom_id res chain seq x y z
N MET A 1 -75.69 22.06 -35.21
CA MET A 1 -75.11 21.03 -34.32
C MET A 1 -73.61 21.10 -34.47
N SER A 2 -72.93 21.74 -33.51
CA SER A 2 -71.48 21.95 -33.49
C SER A 2 -70.90 21.11 -32.36
N THR A 3 -70.10 20.11 -32.70
CA THR A 3 -69.45 19.18 -31.77
C THR A 3 -68.12 19.79 -31.34
N ALA A 4 -68.08 20.36 -30.13
CA ALA A 4 -66.86 20.83 -29.51
C ALA A 4 -66.05 19.63 -28.98
N LEU A 5 -64.84 19.43 -29.49
CA LEU A 5 -63.89 18.44 -29.01
C LEU A 5 -63.07 19.03 -27.85
N ASP A 6 -63.32 18.52 -26.64
CA ASP A 6 -62.57 18.84 -25.42
C ASP A 6 -61.17 18.20 -25.48
N ASN A 7 -60.16 19.01 -25.84
CA ASN A 7 -58.78 18.58 -26.01
C ASN A 7 -58.01 18.79 -24.69
N ARG A 8 -58.21 17.90 -23.71
CA ARG A 8 -57.44 17.91 -22.46
C ARG A 8 -56.10 17.25 -22.67
N SER A 9 -55.06 18.07 -22.80
CA SER A 9 -53.67 17.68 -22.72
C SER A 9 -53.32 17.20 -21.30
N THR A 10 -53.43 15.90 -21.06
CA THR A 10 -52.85 15.24 -19.88
C THR A 10 -51.34 15.48 -19.88
N THR A 11 -50.91 16.44 -19.06
CA THR A 11 -49.49 16.70 -18.78
C THR A 11 -49.00 15.58 -17.87
N THR A 12 -48.48 14.51 -18.45
CA THR A 12 -47.76 13.46 -17.73
C THR A 12 -46.51 14.09 -17.12
N ALA A 13 -46.51 14.26 -15.79
CA ALA A 13 -45.34 14.71 -15.07
C ALA A 13 -44.13 13.83 -15.45
N PRO A 14 -42.94 14.41 -15.70
CA PRO A 14 -41.78 13.64 -16.10
C PRO A 14 -41.50 12.62 -15.00
N ALA A 15 -41.63 11.34 -15.34
CA ALA A 15 -41.27 10.24 -14.47
C ALA A 15 -39.84 10.49 -13.99
N THR A 16 -39.70 10.79 -12.70
CA THR A 16 -38.40 11.00 -12.08
C THR A 16 -37.66 9.70 -12.29
N ALA A 17 -36.66 9.69 -13.18
CA ALA A 17 -35.88 8.51 -13.48
C ALA A 17 -35.11 8.13 -12.21
N VAL A 18 -35.73 7.30 -11.37
CA VAL A 18 -35.07 6.71 -10.21
C VAL A 18 -34.05 5.74 -10.78
N LEU A 19 -32.80 6.17 -10.82
CA LEU A 19 -31.67 5.32 -11.17
C LEU A 19 -31.80 4.01 -10.36
N PRO A 20 -31.67 2.82 -11.00
CA PRO A 20 -31.88 1.54 -10.33
C PRO A 20 -31.11 1.48 -9.01
N ARG A 21 -31.84 1.29 -7.91
CA ARG A 21 -31.29 1.27 -6.53
C ARG A 21 -30.29 0.13 -6.27
N GLY A 22 -30.10 -0.82 -7.21
CA GLY A 22 -29.15 -1.93 -7.12
C GLY A 22 -27.69 -1.56 -7.42
N VAL A 23 -27.44 -0.32 -7.82
CA VAL A 23 -26.14 0.26 -8.21
C VAL A 23 -25.51 0.96 -7.00
N THR A 24 -25.53 0.33 -5.83
CA THR A 24 -25.01 0.92 -4.59
C THR A 24 -23.53 1.24 -4.77
N SER A 25 -23.10 2.43 -4.32
CA SER A 25 -21.70 2.87 -4.38
C SER A 25 -20.73 1.81 -3.83
N LEU A 26 -21.18 1.05 -2.83
CA LEU A 26 -20.43 -0.04 -2.23
C LEU A 26 -20.23 -1.24 -3.18
N HIS A 27 -21.25 -1.65 -3.94
CA HIS A 27 -21.10 -2.76 -4.89
C HIS A 27 -20.11 -2.40 -6.00
N ARG A 28 -20.21 -1.18 -6.55
CA ARG A 28 -19.24 -0.69 -7.55
C ARG A 28 -17.84 -0.56 -6.95
N LEU A 29 -17.70 -0.02 -5.74
CA LEU A 29 -16.42 0.06 -5.05
C LEU A 29 -15.81 -1.34 -4.86
N ARG A 30 -16.60 -2.32 -4.44
CA ARG A 30 -16.17 -3.72 -4.31
C ARG A 30 -15.71 -4.29 -5.64
N GLN A 31 -16.43 -4.05 -6.74
CA GLN A 31 -16.01 -4.51 -8.07
C GLN A 31 -14.68 -3.88 -8.51
N VAL A 32 -14.50 -2.58 -8.27
CA VAL A 32 -13.23 -1.89 -8.55
C VAL A 32 -12.10 -2.48 -7.72
N LEU A 33 -12.31 -2.67 -6.41
CA LEU A 33 -11.33 -3.30 -5.52
C LEU A 33 -10.98 -4.72 -5.97
N LEU A 34 -11.99 -5.54 -6.29
CA LEU A 34 -11.78 -6.90 -6.79
C LEU A 34 -10.98 -6.89 -8.10
N SER A 35 -11.24 -5.94 -9.01
CA SER A 35 -10.46 -5.83 -10.24
C SER A 35 -8.98 -5.50 -9.98
N MET A 36 -8.70 -4.61 -9.02
CA MET A 36 -7.33 -4.29 -8.59
C MET A 36 -6.65 -5.50 -7.95
N VAL A 37 -7.33 -6.16 -7.00
CA VAL A 37 -6.81 -7.36 -6.33
C VAL A 37 -6.53 -8.48 -7.32
N ILE A 38 -7.47 -8.77 -8.22
CA ILE A 38 -7.32 -9.83 -9.23
C ILE A 38 -6.19 -9.49 -10.20
N GLY A 39 -6.09 -8.24 -10.66
CA GLY A 39 -5.04 -7.81 -11.57
C GLY A 39 -3.64 -7.85 -10.93
N MET A 40 -3.53 -7.52 -9.64
CA MET A 40 -2.25 -7.51 -8.91
C MET A 40 -1.86 -8.87 -8.32
N ARG A 41 -2.80 -9.83 -8.24
CA ARG A 41 -2.58 -11.11 -7.54
C ARG A 41 -1.35 -11.87 -8.03
N GLN A 42 -1.08 -11.89 -9.34
CA GLN A 42 0.02 -12.66 -9.91
C GLN A 42 1.36 -12.06 -9.48
N MET A 43 1.45 -10.74 -9.44
CA MET A 43 2.64 -10.04 -8.98
C MET A 43 2.84 -10.22 -7.47
N LEU A 44 1.78 -10.10 -6.67
CA LEU A 44 1.82 -10.31 -5.22
C LEU A 44 2.23 -11.75 -4.86
N VAL A 45 1.54 -12.74 -5.43
CA VAL A 45 1.82 -14.16 -5.18
C VAL A 45 3.21 -14.54 -5.69
N GLY A 46 3.57 -14.11 -6.91
CA GLY A 46 4.89 -14.36 -7.48
C GLY A 46 6.01 -13.80 -6.61
N TYR A 47 5.87 -12.55 -6.16
CA TYR A 47 6.83 -11.93 -5.24
C TYR A 47 6.99 -12.72 -3.94
N TRP A 48 5.89 -13.06 -3.27
CA TRP A 48 5.95 -13.80 -2.00
C TRP A 48 6.51 -15.21 -2.16
N ILE A 49 6.16 -15.92 -3.24
CA ILE A 49 6.75 -17.23 -3.56
C ILE A 49 8.27 -17.08 -3.72
N VAL A 50 8.72 -16.13 -4.53
CA VAL A 50 10.15 -15.90 -4.77
C VAL A 50 10.86 -15.55 -3.46
N MET A 51 10.28 -14.68 -2.65
CA MET A 51 10.89 -14.27 -1.38
C MET A 51 11.00 -15.42 -0.38
N VAL A 52 9.93 -16.19 -0.18
CA VAL A 52 9.94 -17.37 0.70
C VAL A 52 10.96 -18.40 0.22
N VAL A 53 10.96 -18.72 -1.08
CA VAL A 53 11.90 -19.69 -1.65
C VAL A 53 13.34 -19.20 -1.51
N ALA A 54 13.61 -17.93 -1.79
CA ALA A 54 14.94 -17.35 -1.67
C ALA A 54 15.45 -17.42 -0.22
N PHE A 55 14.61 -17.07 0.76
CA PHE A 55 15.02 -17.07 2.17
C PHE A 55 15.21 -18.48 2.70
N LEU A 56 14.35 -19.43 2.31
CA LEU A 56 14.56 -20.85 2.63
C LEU A 56 15.86 -21.38 2.03
N ALA A 57 16.15 -21.06 0.76
CA ALA A 57 17.37 -21.46 0.10
C ALA A 57 18.62 -20.87 0.78
N VAL A 58 18.61 -19.57 1.10
CA VAL A 58 19.71 -18.91 1.82
C VAL A 58 19.89 -19.50 3.21
N SER A 59 18.81 -19.72 3.96
CA SER A 59 18.85 -20.34 5.28
C SER A 59 19.48 -21.74 5.23
N LEU A 60 19.07 -22.55 4.25
CA LEU A 60 19.63 -23.89 4.04
C LEU A 60 21.11 -23.85 3.66
N ILE A 61 21.50 -22.93 2.76
CA ILE A 61 22.91 -22.76 2.37
C ILE A 61 23.77 -22.38 3.57
N ILE A 62 23.31 -21.43 4.40
CA ILE A 62 24.01 -21.02 5.63
C ILE A 62 24.12 -22.23 6.56
N GLN A 63 23.01 -22.91 6.86
CA GLN A 63 23.01 -24.10 7.71
C GLN A 63 23.99 -25.17 7.23
N LEU A 64 24.05 -25.44 5.93
CA LEU A 64 24.98 -26.43 5.35
C LEU A 64 26.45 -25.97 5.38
N ALA A 65 26.71 -24.66 5.36
CA ALA A 65 28.05 -24.09 5.33
C ALA A 65 28.66 -23.88 6.73
N THR A 66 27.86 -23.43 7.70
CA THR A 66 28.31 -23.05 9.05
C THR A 66 27.87 -24.00 10.15
N GLY A 67 26.88 -24.87 9.89
CA GLY A 67 26.33 -25.80 10.88
C GLY A 67 25.33 -25.18 11.87
N THR A 68 25.25 -23.85 11.93
CA THR A 68 24.29 -23.09 12.75
C THR A 68 23.75 -21.87 12.00
N VAL A 69 22.59 -21.38 12.42
CA VAL A 69 21.99 -20.13 11.94
C VAL A 69 21.86 -19.20 13.14
N ASP A 70 22.81 -18.28 13.28
CA ASP A 70 22.94 -17.44 14.48
C ASP A 70 22.15 -16.12 14.39
N HIS A 71 21.65 -15.78 13.19
CA HIS A 71 20.92 -14.56 12.90
C HIS A 71 19.65 -14.85 12.11
N SER A 72 18.59 -14.07 12.38
CA SER A 72 17.34 -14.16 11.61
C SER A 72 17.58 -13.83 10.14
N VAL A 73 17.28 -14.78 9.26
CA VAL A 73 17.36 -14.57 7.80
C VAL A 73 16.25 -13.62 7.34
N TRP A 74 15.12 -13.67 8.04
CA TRP A 74 13.99 -12.76 7.81
C TRP A 74 14.34 -11.32 8.15
N ASP A 75 15.16 -11.06 9.18
CA ASP A 75 15.61 -9.71 9.53
C ASP A 75 16.41 -9.02 8.40
N TYR A 76 17.30 -9.74 7.72
CA TYR A 76 18.01 -9.19 6.54
C TYR A 76 17.06 -8.89 5.38
N GLY A 77 15.92 -9.57 5.33
CA GLY A 77 14.94 -9.49 4.25
C GLY A 77 14.00 -8.30 4.30
N THR A 78 13.96 -7.55 5.40
CA THR A 78 12.89 -6.58 5.67
C THR A 78 12.86 -5.39 4.70
N GLN A 79 13.95 -5.12 3.97
CA GLN A 79 14.02 -4.08 2.93
C GLN A 79 13.21 -4.40 1.69
N SER A 80 13.22 -5.65 1.26
CA SER A 80 12.59 -6.08 0.01
C SER A 80 11.09 -5.73 -0.04
N PRO A 81 10.28 -6.03 0.99
CA PRO A 81 8.86 -5.68 1.02
C PRO A 81 8.59 -4.19 0.93
N LYS A 82 9.47 -3.34 1.46
CA LYS A 82 9.30 -1.88 1.42
C LYS A 82 9.32 -1.38 -0.01
N TYR A 83 10.36 -1.76 -0.75
CA TYR A 83 10.55 -1.33 -2.13
C TYR A 83 9.55 -1.99 -3.07
N PHE A 84 9.22 -3.26 -2.84
CA PHE A 84 8.16 -3.93 -3.60
C PHE A 84 6.81 -3.23 -3.40
N SER A 85 6.48 -2.85 -2.15
CA SER A 85 5.21 -2.17 -1.87
C SER A 85 5.18 -0.74 -2.41
N MET A 86 6.31 -0.04 -2.40
CA MET A 86 6.45 1.22 -3.14
C MET A 86 6.18 1.02 -4.64
N ALA A 87 6.71 -0.05 -5.25
CA ALA A 87 6.42 -0.37 -6.65
C ALA A 87 4.93 -0.68 -6.90
N LEU A 88 4.26 -1.38 -5.97
CA LEU A 88 2.79 -1.56 -6.01
C LEU A 88 2.06 -0.22 -6.09
N GLY A 89 2.45 0.72 -5.22
CA GLY A 89 1.97 2.09 -5.20
C GLY A 89 2.18 2.79 -6.55
N ILE A 90 3.40 2.76 -7.08
CA ILE A 90 3.77 3.42 -8.34
C ILE A 90 2.91 2.92 -9.50
N THR A 91 2.65 1.61 -9.56
CA THR A 91 1.92 0.98 -10.68
C THR A 91 0.43 1.27 -10.67
N LEU A 92 -0.19 1.51 -9.50
CA LEU A 92 -1.65 1.66 -9.37
C LEU A 92 -2.25 2.70 -10.31
N THR A 93 -1.69 3.91 -10.33
CA THR A 93 -2.22 5.00 -11.17
C THR A 93 -2.02 4.75 -12.66
N PRO A 94 -0.80 4.53 -13.19
CA PRO A 94 -0.61 4.32 -14.62
C PRO A 94 -1.33 3.06 -15.15
N ALA A 95 -1.42 1.98 -14.37
CA ALA A 95 -2.04 0.74 -14.84
C ALA A 95 -3.57 0.74 -14.76
N TYR A 96 -4.14 1.21 -13.64
CA TYR A 96 -5.58 1.05 -13.39
C TYR A 96 -6.40 2.31 -13.62
N PHE A 97 -5.84 3.51 -13.43
CA PHE A 97 -6.63 4.73 -13.51
C PHE A 97 -7.27 4.94 -14.89
N PRO A 98 -6.53 4.89 -16.02
CA PRO A 98 -7.14 5.09 -17.34
C PRO A 98 -8.15 4.00 -17.69
N LEU A 99 -7.83 2.74 -17.36
CA LEU A 99 -8.67 1.57 -17.62
C LEU A 99 -10.03 1.67 -16.90
N LEU A 100 -10.00 1.93 -15.59
CA LEU A 100 -11.20 1.98 -14.77
C LEU A 100 -12.06 3.19 -15.13
N VAL A 101 -11.46 4.36 -15.37
CA VAL A 101 -12.22 5.55 -15.75
C VAL A 101 -12.86 5.38 -17.14
N ALA A 102 -12.20 4.71 -18.08
CA ALA A 102 -12.80 4.34 -19.37
C ALA A 102 -14.02 3.41 -19.22
N GLN A 103 -14.07 2.60 -18.17
CA GLN A 103 -15.22 1.76 -17.80
C GLN A 103 -16.29 2.51 -16.97
N GLY A 104 -16.19 3.84 -16.86
CA GLY A 104 -17.17 4.68 -16.15
C GLY A 104 -16.96 4.77 -14.63
N VAL A 105 -15.81 4.32 -14.11
CA VAL A 105 -15.44 4.52 -12.70
C VAL A 105 -15.12 5.99 -12.47
N THR A 106 -15.73 6.59 -11.45
CA THR A 106 -15.42 8.00 -11.10
C THR A 106 -14.03 8.11 -10.50
N ARG A 107 -13.35 9.24 -10.73
CA ARG A 107 -12.04 9.53 -10.14
C ARG A 107 -12.03 9.42 -8.61
N ARG A 108 -13.11 9.87 -7.96
CA ARG A 108 -13.31 9.74 -6.51
C ARG A 108 -13.34 8.28 -6.08
N MET A 109 -14.09 7.44 -6.79
CA MET A 109 -14.19 6.01 -6.48
C MET A 109 -12.86 5.30 -6.68
N PHE A 110 -12.10 5.65 -7.73
CA PHE A 110 -10.74 5.16 -7.92
C PHE A 110 -9.83 5.51 -6.74
N SER A 111 -9.78 6.77 -6.31
CA SER A 111 -8.90 7.18 -5.20
C SER A 111 -9.26 6.50 -3.88
N VAL A 112 -10.56 6.33 -3.60
CA VAL A 112 -11.03 5.58 -2.42
C VAL A 112 -10.64 4.10 -2.53
N ALA A 113 -10.85 3.48 -3.69
CA ALA A 113 -10.46 2.10 -3.93
C ALA A 113 -8.94 1.89 -3.80
N ALA A 114 -8.13 2.80 -4.35
CA ALA A 114 -6.68 2.76 -4.24
C ALA A 114 -6.23 2.85 -2.77
N GLY A 115 -6.78 3.79 -1.99
CA GLY A 115 -6.45 3.92 -0.57
C GLY A 115 -6.81 2.67 0.24
N ILE A 116 -8.00 2.08 0.00
CA ILE A 116 -8.42 0.83 0.65
C ILE A 116 -7.50 -0.33 0.21
N TYR A 117 -7.22 -0.45 -1.08
CA TYR A 117 -6.36 -1.50 -1.63
C TYR A 117 -4.98 -1.47 -1.00
N LEU A 118 -4.32 -0.31 -0.97
CA LEU A 118 -3.01 -0.14 -0.35
C LEU A 118 -3.07 -0.51 1.14
N THR A 119 -4.03 0.05 1.89
CA THR A 119 -4.19 -0.29 3.31
C THR A 119 -4.35 -1.80 3.54
N LEU A 120 -5.15 -2.49 2.71
CA LEU A 120 -5.30 -3.95 2.81
C LEU A 120 -4.04 -4.72 2.41
N ALA A 121 -3.30 -4.24 1.41
CA ALA A 121 -2.03 -4.84 1.00
C ALA A 121 -0.95 -4.69 2.09
N ALA A 122 -0.88 -3.53 2.75
CA ALA A 122 -0.04 -3.32 3.92
C ALA A 122 -0.43 -4.22 5.10
N VAL A 123 -1.72 -4.35 5.41
CA VAL A 123 -2.21 -5.28 6.45
C VAL A 123 -1.82 -6.72 6.12
N ALA A 124 -2.09 -7.18 4.89
CA ALA A 124 -1.75 -8.53 4.47
C ALA A 124 -0.25 -8.80 4.57
N THR A 125 0.58 -7.85 4.14
CA THR A 125 2.04 -7.93 4.23
C THR A 125 2.49 -8.00 5.69
N ALA A 126 1.94 -7.16 6.58
CA ALA A 126 2.27 -7.19 8.01
C ALA A 126 1.86 -8.52 8.67
N VAL A 127 0.70 -9.08 8.33
CA VAL A 127 0.26 -10.40 8.81
C VAL A 127 1.21 -11.52 8.34
N LEU A 128 1.65 -11.47 7.08
CA LEU A 128 2.62 -12.45 6.56
C LEU A 128 3.96 -12.35 7.28
N TRP A 129 4.42 -11.14 7.61
CA TRP A 129 5.63 -10.93 8.42
C TRP A 129 5.51 -11.46 9.83
N VAL A 130 4.39 -11.20 10.50
CA VAL A 130 4.09 -11.82 11.80
C VAL A 130 4.16 -13.33 11.68
N ALA A 131 3.50 -13.93 10.68
CA ALA A 131 3.52 -15.37 10.49
C ALA A 131 4.94 -15.90 10.25
N ALA A 132 5.76 -15.21 9.45
CA ALA A 132 7.15 -15.59 9.20
C ALA A 132 7.99 -15.59 10.48
N TYR A 133 7.93 -14.52 11.28
CA TYR A 133 8.66 -14.46 12.56
C TYR A 133 8.16 -15.47 13.58
N GLN A 134 6.85 -15.77 13.62
CA GLN A 134 6.33 -16.82 14.50
C GLN A 134 6.81 -18.20 14.08
N ILE A 135 6.90 -18.48 12.78
CA ILE A 135 7.46 -19.74 12.29
C ILE A 135 8.96 -19.82 12.62
N GLU A 136 9.70 -18.73 12.44
CA GLU A 136 11.11 -18.65 12.79
C GLU A 136 11.34 -18.89 14.29
N HIS A 137 10.55 -18.25 15.15
CA HIS A 137 10.59 -18.45 16.60
C HIS A 137 10.40 -19.92 17.00
N LEU A 138 9.40 -20.60 16.40
CA LEU A 138 9.15 -22.01 16.66
C LEU A 138 10.30 -22.90 16.19
N LEU A 139 10.91 -22.58 15.04
CA LEU A 139 12.03 -23.35 14.52
C LEU A 139 13.29 -23.17 15.38
N TYR A 140 13.58 -21.95 15.79
CA TYR A 140 14.78 -21.61 16.56
C TYR A 140 14.68 -22.18 17.98
N SER A 141 13.53 -22.04 18.62
CA SER A 141 13.28 -22.65 19.94
C SER A 141 13.33 -24.18 19.91
N TRP A 142 13.00 -24.82 18.80
CA TRP A 142 13.12 -26.28 18.65
C TRP A 142 14.57 -26.76 18.47
N GLN A 143 15.43 -25.91 17.91
CA GLN A 143 16.84 -26.21 17.64
C GLN A 143 17.81 -25.58 18.65
N ASP A 144 17.29 -24.93 19.69
CA ASP A 144 18.04 -24.13 20.67
C ASP A 144 18.96 -23.07 20.01
N TRP A 145 18.53 -22.51 18.87
CA TRP A 145 19.26 -21.47 18.16
C TRP A 145 19.01 -20.08 18.77
N PRO A 146 20.02 -19.19 18.76
CA PRO A 146 19.86 -17.85 19.30
C PRO A 146 19.00 -16.99 18.36
N GLU A 147 17.94 -16.39 18.90
CA GLU A 147 17.13 -15.39 18.19
C GLU A 147 17.78 -14.01 18.33
N THR A 148 18.74 -13.71 17.45
CA THR A 148 19.36 -12.39 17.39
C THR A 148 18.89 -11.61 16.16
N PHE A 149 18.58 -10.33 16.39
CA PHE A 149 18.32 -9.36 15.34
C PHE A 149 19.59 -8.55 15.10
N THR A 150 19.95 -8.39 13.83
CA THR A 150 21.04 -7.53 13.39
C THR A 150 20.58 -6.08 13.32
N ASN A 151 19.29 -5.88 13.02
CA ASN A 151 18.74 -4.57 12.75
C ASN A 151 17.93 -3.99 13.91
N PRO A 152 17.85 -2.66 14.02
CA PRO A 152 17.00 -2.01 15.00
C PRO A 152 15.52 -2.19 14.66
N HIS A 153 14.74 -2.61 15.66
CA HIS A 153 13.30 -2.85 15.55
C HIS A 153 12.50 -2.13 16.65
N LEU A 154 11.18 -2.07 16.47
CA LEU A 154 10.25 -1.69 17.54
C LEU A 154 10.12 -2.77 18.61
N PHE A 155 10.42 -4.01 18.26
CA PHE A 155 10.33 -5.18 19.13
C PHE A 155 11.72 -5.71 19.49
N THR A 156 11.79 -6.43 20.60
CA THR A 156 13.03 -7.10 21.05
C THR A 156 12.98 -8.61 20.88
N THR A 157 11.80 -9.17 20.66
CA THR A 157 11.57 -10.61 20.45
C THR A 157 10.48 -10.79 19.40
N THR A 158 10.59 -11.87 18.62
CA THR A 158 9.60 -12.28 17.61
C THR A 158 8.20 -12.44 18.19
N SER A 159 8.09 -12.90 19.44
CA SER A 159 6.84 -13.11 20.17
C SER A 159 5.97 -11.85 20.37
N GLN A 160 6.54 -10.65 20.21
CA GLN A 160 5.83 -9.37 20.35
C GLN A 160 4.99 -9.05 19.10
N VAL A 161 4.05 -9.94 18.77
CA VAL A 161 3.22 -9.92 17.55
C VAL A 161 2.62 -8.55 17.24
N GLY A 162 2.12 -7.84 18.26
CA GLY A 162 1.53 -6.52 18.07
C GLY A 162 2.52 -5.46 17.61
N LEU A 163 3.76 -5.49 18.11
CA LEU A 163 4.82 -4.56 17.71
C LEU A 163 5.38 -4.91 16.33
N VAL A 164 5.56 -6.20 16.05
CA VAL A 164 5.92 -6.69 14.71
C VAL A 164 4.88 -6.20 13.70
N PHE A 165 3.59 -6.48 13.95
CA PHE A 165 2.51 -6.03 13.08
C PHE A 165 2.52 -4.52 12.87
N ALA A 166 2.63 -3.74 13.96
CA ALA A 166 2.60 -2.28 13.88
C ALA A 166 3.78 -1.73 13.07
N GLU A 167 4.99 -2.24 13.29
CA GLU A 167 6.19 -1.82 12.56
C GLU A 167 6.02 -2.04 11.06
N PHE A 168 5.74 -3.28 10.65
CA PHE A 168 5.59 -3.61 9.23
C PHE A 168 4.39 -2.94 8.60
N PHE A 169 3.24 -2.85 9.29
CA PHE A 169 2.06 -2.18 8.75
C PHE A 169 2.34 -0.70 8.45
N LEU A 170 2.87 0.03 9.43
CA LEU A 170 3.15 1.46 9.28
C LEU A 170 4.18 1.72 8.20
N LEU A 171 5.23 0.90 8.20
CA LEU A 171 6.33 1.07 7.27
C LEU A 171 5.89 0.75 5.83
N ILE A 172 5.18 -0.36 5.62
CA ILE A 172 4.70 -0.77 4.29
C ILE A 172 3.66 0.21 3.77
N LEU A 173 2.65 0.57 4.57
CA LEU A 173 1.63 1.54 4.17
C LEU A 173 2.27 2.85 3.72
N SER A 174 3.27 3.34 4.46
CA SER A 174 3.93 4.60 4.14
C SER A 174 4.70 4.54 2.81
N HIS A 175 5.36 3.42 2.53
CA HIS A 175 6.05 3.19 1.26
C HIS A 175 5.07 3.05 0.09
N GLU A 176 3.95 2.37 0.29
CA GLU A 176 2.87 2.26 -0.69
C GLU A 176 2.26 3.62 -1.05
N VAL A 177 1.96 4.44 -0.03
CA VAL A 177 1.42 5.79 -0.23
C VAL A 177 2.43 6.67 -0.97
N ALA A 178 3.71 6.61 -0.59
CA ALA A 178 4.78 7.31 -1.30
C ALA A 178 4.87 6.86 -2.76
N GLY A 179 4.83 5.55 -3.00
CA GLY A 179 4.80 4.97 -4.33
C GLY A 179 3.61 5.45 -5.15
N TRP A 180 2.42 5.48 -4.55
CA TRP A 180 1.21 5.97 -5.22
C TRP A 180 1.31 7.44 -5.62
N LEU A 181 1.84 8.28 -4.74
CA LEU A 181 2.13 9.68 -5.05
C LEU A 181 3.13 9.82 -6.19
N LEU A 182 4.20 9.01 -6.22
CA LEU A 182 5.14 8.97 -7.34
C LEU A 182 4.44 8.57 -8.65
N GLY A 183 3.64 7.51 -8.63
CA GLY A 183 2.86 7.10 -9.80
C GLY A 183 1.95 8.21 -10.32
N ILE A 184 1.29 8.94 -9.42
CA ILE A 184 0.43 10.09 -9.77
C ILE A 184 1.25 11.25 -10.34
N THR A 185 2.39 11.62 -9.73
CA THR A 185 3.16 12.80 -10.15
C THR A 185 3.72 12.62 -11.55
N PHE A 186 4.27 11.46 -11.88
CA PHE A 186 4.78 11.18 -13.22
C PHE A 186 3.67 11.12 -14.28
N VAL A 187 2.53 10.50 -13.96
CA VAL A 187 1.37 10.46 -14.88
C VAL A 187 0.80 11.86 -15.13
N ARG A 188 0.70 12.69 -14.09
CA ARG A 188 0.04 14.00 -14.17
C ARG A 188 0.93 15.08 -14.74
N PHE A 189 2.16 15.19 -14.24
CA PHE A 189 3.02 16.35 -14.49
C PHE A 189 4.12 16.05 -15.52
N GLY A 190 4.27 14.79 -15.94
CA GLY A 190 5.32 14.35 -16.85
C GLY A 190 6.66 14.19 -16.13
N PHE A 191 7.69 13.81 -16.90
CA PHE A 191 8.99 13.40 -16.35
C PHE A 191 9.67 14.50 -15.52
N TRP A 192 9.95 15.67 -16.10
CA TRP A 192 10.74 16.72 -15.42
C TRP A 192 10.09 17.27 -14.15
N ARG A 193 8.78 17.54 -14.21
CA ARG A 193 8.03 18.00 -13.04
C ARG A 193 7.84 16.88 -12.02
N GLY A 194 7.72 15.62 -12.46
CA GLY A 194 7.72 14.45 -11.60
C GLY A 194 9.02 14.33 -10.80
N VAL A 195 10.17 14.51 -11.46
CA VAL A 195 11.50 14.54 -10.81
C VAL A 195 11.57 15.66 -9.77
N LEU A 196 11.12 16.88 -10.11
CA LEU A 196 11.10 18.00 -9.15
C LEU A 196 10.21 17.73 -7.92
N LEU A 197 9.11 16.99 -8.11
CA LEU A 197 8.15 16.65 -7.05
C LEU A 197 8.51 15.36 -6.29
N LEU A 198 9.58 14.67 -6.67
CA LEU A 198 10.02 13.42 -6.05
C LEU A 198 10.22 13.59 -4.53
N PRO A 199 10.94 14.63 -4.03
CA PRO A 199 11.13 14.82 -2.59
C PRO A 199 9.82 14.92 -1.82
N LEU A 200 8.80 15.57 -2.40
CA LEU A 200 7.49 15.71 -1.79
C LEU A 200 6.71 14.38 -1.80
N ALA A 201 6.81 13.62 -2.89
CA ALA A 201 6.12 12.34 -3.03
C ALA A 201 6.65 11.27 -2.07
N VAL A 202 7.93 11.31 -1.71
CA VAL A 202 8.55 10.33 -0.80
C VAL A 202 8.39 10.67 0.69
N ILE A 203 7.78 11.80 1.05
CA ILE A 203 7.58 12.21 2.45
C ILE A 203 6.95 11.11 3.31
N PRO A 204 5.91 10.37 2.88
CA PRO A 204 5.35 9.31 3.71
C PRO A 204 6.36 8.23 4.07
N ALA A 205 7.14 7.74 3.09
CA ALA A 205 8.18 6.74 3.33
C ALA A 205 9.28 7.30 4.24
N ALA A 206 9.75 8.52 3.96
CA ALA A 206 10.78 9.18 4.78
C ALA A 206 10.33 9.39 6.23
N ALA A 207 9.05 9.73 6.46
CA ALA A 207 8.49 9.86 7.79
C ALA A 207 8.53 8.52 8.53
N ALA A 208 8.06 7.42 7.92
CA ALA A 208 8.14 6.10 8.54
C ALA A 208 9.59 5.70 8.87
N GLU A 209 10.53 5.90 7.96
CA GLU A 209 11.94 5.56 8.19
C GLU A 209 12.55 6.39 9.34
N PHE A 210 12.23 7.69 9.41
CA PHE A 210 12.72 8.59 10.46
C PHE A 210 12.11 8.30 11.83
N PHE A 211 10.78 8.12 11.89
CA PHE A 211 10.06 7.91 13.16
C PHE A 211 10.24 6.51 13.74
N LEU A 212 10.51 5.50 12.90
CA LEU A 212 10.78 4.14 13.36
C LEU A 212 12.27 3.87 13.56
N ILE A 213 13.15 4.77 13.10
CA ILE A 213 14.61 4.55 12.97
C ILE A 213 14.84 3.23 12.22
N ALA A 214 14.27 3.16 11.03
CA ALA A 214 14.39 1.96 10.23
C ALA A 214 15.79 1.88 9.58
N GLN A 215 16.34 0.67 9.63
CA GLN A 215 17.62 0.16 9.10
C GLN A 215 18.56 1.16 8.38
N TRP A 216 18.24 1.67 7.18
CA TRP A 216 19.23 2.44 6.38
C TRP A 216 19.52 3.84 6.94
N LEU A 217 18.56 4.44 7.65
CA LEU A 217 18.72 5.74 8.31
C LEU A 217 19.16 5.59 9.77
N ALA A 218 19.15 4.37 10.31
CA ALA A 218 19.44 4.13 11.72
C ALA A 218 20.86 4.52 12.11
N ASP A 219 21.87 4.07 11.38
CA ASP A 219 23.27 4.37 11.70
C ASP A 219 23.60 5.85 11.53
N PRO A 220 23.23 6.53 10.42
CA PRO A 220 23.46 7.96 10.29
C PRO A 220 22.76 8.79 11.37
N LEU A 221 21.50 8.48 11.69
CA LEU A 221 20.73 9.22 12.69
C LEU A 221 21.27 8.98 14.10
N SER A 222 21.58 7.74 14.46
CA SER A 222 22.17 7.43 15.77
C SER A 222 23.55 8.06 15.96
N SER A 223 24.36 8.16 14.88
CA SER A 223 25.67 8.80 14.92
C SER A 223 25.63 10.30 15.28
N ILE A 224 24.52 10.98 14.95
CA ILE A 224 24.29 12.39 15.30
C ILE A 224 23.48 12.54 16.61
N GLY A 225 23.30 11.44 17.36
CA GLY A 225 22.60 11.42 18.63
C GLY A 225 21.07 11.50 18.52
N TYR A 226 20.50 11.28 17.32
CA TYR A 226 19.05 11.23 17.16
C TYR A 226 18.49 9.97 17.82
N GLN A 227 17.49 10.17 18.68
CA GLN A 227 16.78 9.09 19.36
C GLN A 227 15.35 9.00 18.85
N ARG A 228 14.84 7.77 18.79
CA ARG A 228 13.48 7.51 18.32
C ARG A 228 12.51 8.20 19.26
N PRO A 229 11.52 8.95 18.75
CA PRO A 229 10.48 9.49 19.60
C PRO A 229 9.64 8.35 20.22
N PRO A 230 8.92 8.61 21.33
CA PRO A 230 8.03 7.62 21.92
C PRO A 230 7.01 7.09 20.92
N LEU A 231 6.63 5.81 21.02
CA LEU A 231 5.66 5.18 20.10
C LEU A 231 4.32 5.91 20.05
N ALA A 232 3.91 6.49 21.19
CA ALA A 232 2.71 7.32 21.30
C ALA A 232 2.73 8.57 20.40
N VAL A 233 3.92 9.02 19.97
CA VAL A 233 4.11 10.13 19.05
C VAL A 233 4.42 9.60 17.64
N ALA A 234 5.29 8.60 17.53
CA ALA A 234 5.71 8.03 16.24
C ALA A 234 4.52 7.46 15.45
N VAL A 235 3.70 6.60 16.08
CA VAL A 235 2.61 5.90 15.39
C VAL A 235 1.55 6.89 14.85
N PRO A 236 1.00 7.83 15.65
CA PRO A 236 0.06 8.80 15.12
C PRO A 236 0.67 9.72 14.06
N SER A 237 1.96 10.08 14.19
CA SER A 237 2.63 10.94 13.20
C SER A 237 2.74 10.25 11.84
N ILE A 238 3.16 8.98 11.81
CA ILE A 238 3.26 8.21 10.57
C ILE A 238 1.87 8.04 9.93
N LEU A 239 0.86 7.67 10.72
CA LEU A 239 -0.51 7.53 10.25
C LEU A 239 -1.07 8.85 9.71
N ALA A 240 -0.80 9.97 10.38
CA ALA A 240 -1.20 11.29 9.91
C ALA A 240 -0.55 11.63 8.58
N VAL A 241 0.76 11.41 8.43
CA VAL A 241 1.46 11.66 7.16
C VAL A 241 0.96 10.73 6.05
N ALA A 242 0.74 9.45 6.32
CA ALA A 242 0.19 8.52 5.34
C ALA A 242 -1.24 8.92 4.93
N ALA A 243 -2.10 9.32 5.87
CA ALA A 243 -3.45 9.80 5.59
C ALA A 243 -3.44 11.10 4.77
N LEU A 244 -2.54 12.04 5.08
CA LEU A 244 -2.33 13.25 4.30
C LEU A 244 -1.81 12.94 2.89
N GLY A 245 -0.91 11.96 2.75
CA GLY A 245 -0.44 11.48 1.45
C GLY A 245 -1.56 10.88 0.60
N LEU A 246 -2.42 10.03 1.19
CA LEU A 246 -3.60 9.49 0.51
C LEU A 246 -4.56 10.61 0.09
N TYR A 247 -4.79 11.58 0.97
CA TYR A 247 -5.65 12.72 0.68
C TYR A 247 -5.07 13.63 -0.42
N ALA A 248 -3.76 13.90 -0.40
CA ALA A 248 -3.06 14.61 -1.46
C ALA A 248 -3.19 13.85 -2.79
N GLY A 249 -3.00 12.54 -2.78
CA GLY A 249 -3.22 11.67 -3.96
C GLY A 249 -4.63 11.82 -4.52
N TYR A 250 -5.66 11.81 -3.66
CA TYR A 250 -7.04 12.08 -4.07
C TYR A 250 -7.22 13.47 -4.71
N LEU A 251 -6.69 14.53 -4.10
CA LEU A 251 -6.77 15.89 -4.62
C LEU A 251 -6.07 16.03 -5.98
N VAL A 252 -4.95 15.35 -6.16
CA VAL A 252 -4.16 15.41 -7.40
C VAL A 252 -4.77 14.53 -8.50
N VAL A 253 -5.49 13.46 -8.17
CA VAL A 253 -6.20 12.63 -9.15
C VAL A 253 -7.51 13.27 -9.63
N ARG A 254 -8.21 14.00 -8.76
CA ARG A 254 -9.52 14.61 -9.06
C ARG A 254 -9.58 15.43 -10.38
N PRO A 255 -8.58 16.25 -10.75
CA PRO A 255 -8.57 17.05 -11.99
C PRO A 255 -7.98 16.33 -13.21
N LEU A 256 -7.57 15.07 -13.12
CA LEU A 256 -6.88 14.39 -14.24
C LEU A 256 -7.81 14.21 -15.44
N ALA A 257 -7.55 14.94 -16.53
CA ALA A 257 -8.22 14.71 -17.79
C ALA A 257 -7.80 13.35 -18.37
N LEU A 258 -8.76 12.61 -18.94
CA LEU A 258 -8.42 11.47 -19.78
C LEU A 258 -7.86 12.03 -21.09
N LYS A 259 -6.62 11.66 -21.43
CA LYS A 259 -6.14 11.90 -22.79
C LYS A 259 -6.95 10.98 -23.72
N PRO A 260 -7.48 11.49 -24.83
CA PRO A 260 -8.07 10.63 -25.86
C PRO A 260 -7.05 9.56 -26.25
N ALA A 261 -7.49 8.31 -26.39
CA ALA A 261 -6.65 7.30 -27.02
C ALA A 261 -6.25 7.84 -28.40
N LYS A 262 -4.95 7.94 -28.68
CA LYS A 262 -4.50 8.22 -30.04
C LYS A 262 -4.92 7.03 -30.88
N GLY A 263 -5.99 7.21 -31.65
CA GLY A 263 -6.40 6.29 -32.71
C GLY A 263 -5.45 6.36 -33.90
#